data_AF-A0A8T4K3R2-F1
#
_entry.id   AF-A0A8T4K3R2-F1
#
_cell.length_a   1.000
_cell.length_b   1.000
_cell.length_c   1.000
_cell.angle_alpha   90.00
_cell.angle_beta   90.00
_cell.angle_gamma   90.00
#
_symmetry.space_group_name_H-M   'P 1'
#
loop_
_entity.id
_entity.type
_entity.pdbx_description
1 polymer ?
#
loop_
_entity_poly.entity_id
_entity_poly.type
_entity_poly.pdbx_seq_one_letter_code
_entity_poly.pdbx_strand_id
1 'polypeptide(L)'
;MESQIKMTMEELQQEKANLEKFFTEVRVLKGAVLEAEEDRDGIAYKALKNRSGWSGLEQRGTVTCQVLARYVEVDGEPYVLEMFGELDENPQLYTGGADTLEIFMENYNERLYTDALTGVYNRRYYEDEIKLLKIRGGIAVIDLDDFKLYNDLYGHHAGDMALCAATQAILECVRKSDILIRYGGDEFLLILPDMSAEYFDKKLEQIHQKICSTKVRDFNRLQLAASIGGVLETDHPVEEAVERADRLMYQAKNRKNAVVTEKNKDGIISEINELEEKAEEDVCKQIVLIVDDSDFNRALLGEMLRKDFSIMEASSGEACLEALQQYGTGISLVLLDIVMPGMDGFGVLNVMNSRHWIDDIPVIMISSEDSAQHIRRAYDMGVSDYISRPFDAEVVYRRVFNTIKLYARQRRLTAIVSDQINQKEKNFQMMVSILSHIVEFRNGESGLHVQHIHILTEMLLARLVQKTDAYPLSWSEQYVIAIGSALHDIGKIGIDEKILNKPDKLTAEEFEIMKSHTLIGAAMLNDLSTYKDELLLKVAYQICRWHHERYDGGGYPDGLKGEEIPISAQVVALADVYDALVSKRVYKPAFSHEKALEMIMNGECGAFNPILLECLKDISKEIRIRYENDEMK
;
A
#
# COMPACT_ATOMS: atom_id res chain seq x y z
N MET A 1 -21.99 -1.26 28.90
CA MET A 1 -21.41 -0.37 29.94
C MET A 1 -22.55 0.51 30.42
N GLU A 2 -22.96 0.51 31.70
CA GLU A 2 -24.14 1.29 32.16
C GLU A 2 -24.03 2.75 31.66
N SER A 3 -24.75 3.07 30.59
CA SER A 3 -24.60 4.33 29.87
C SER A 3 -24.90 5.46 30.83
N GLN A 4 -24.01 6.44 30.95
CA GLN A 4 -24.22 7.61 31.79
C GLN A 4 -25.53 8.29 31.38
N ILE A 5 -26.58 8.08 32.19
CA ILE A 5 -27.89 8.71 31.99
C ILE A 5 -27.78 10.22 32.24
N LYS A 6 -26.71 10.70 32.88
CA LYS A 6 -26.52 12.09 33.28
C LYS A 6 -25.27 12.69 32.65
N MET A 7 -25.42 13.86 32.02
CA MET A 7 -24.32 14.62 31.41
C MET A 7 -24.59 16.12 31.48
N THR A 8 -23.57 16.93 31.23
CA THR A 8 -23.66 18.38 31.05
C THR A 8 -24.01 18.73 29.61
N MET A 9 -24.48 19.96 29.35
CA MET A 9 -24.72 20.41 27.98
C MET A 9 -23.45 20.36 27.10
N GLU A 10 -22.27 20.58 27.68
CA GLU A 10 -20.99 20.51 26.96
C GLU A 10 -20.65 19.06 26.57
N GLU A 11 -20.84 18.11 27.48
CA GLU A 11 -20.71 16.67 27.21
C GLU A 11 -21.73 16.18 26.17
N LEU A 12 -22.97 16.67 26.21
CA LEU A 12 -24.00 16.34 25.22
C LEU A 12 -23.61 16.81 23.81
N GLN A 13 -23.03 18.01 23.67
CA GLN A 13 -22.59 18.52 22.36
C GLN A 13 -21.39 17.71 21.84
N GLN A 14 -20.45 17.35 22.72
CA GLN A 14 -19.33 16.48 22.36
C GLN A 14 -19.82 15.09 21.94
N GLU A 15 -20.78 14.52 22.66
CA GLU A 15 -21.37 13.22 22.33
C GLU A 15 -22.16 13.28 21.02
N LYS A 16 -22.92 14.36 20.79
CA LYS A 16 -23.60 14.60 19.51
C LYS A 16 -22.60 14.64 18.35
N ALA A 17 -21.52 15.42 18.49
CA ALA A 17 -20.48 15.53 17.46
C ALA A 17 -19.77 14.19 17.19
N ASN A 18 -19.62 13.36 18.22
CA ASN A 18 -19.11 12.00 18.06
C ASN A 18 -20.11 11.12 17.30
N LEU A 19 -21.40 11.17 17.64
CA LEU A 19 -22.45 10.38 16.98
C LEU A 19 -22.65 10.79 15.51
N GLU A 20 -22.50 12.07 15.17
CA GLU A 20 -22.59 12.58 13.79
C GLU A 20 -21.48 12.02 12.87
N LYS A 21 -20.44 11.38 13.42
CA LYS A 21 -19.45 10.63 12.62
C LYS A 21 -19.97 9.29 12.11
N PHE A 22 -20.98 8.72 12.78
CA PHE A 22 -21.49 7.36 12.55
C PHE A 22 -22.90 7.33 11.97
N PHE A 23 -23.66 8.40 12.15
CA PHE A 23 -25.06 8.52 11.74
C PHE A 23 -25.22 9.61 10.69
N THR A 24 -26.06 9.36 9.70
CA THR A 24 -26.39 10.36 8.66
C THR A 24 -27.01 11.64 9.23
N GLU A 25 -27.67 11.52 10.39
CA GLU A 25 -28.25 12.66 11.11
C GLU A 25 -28.34 12.32 12.60
N VAL A 26 -28.04 13.30 13.46
CA VAL A 26 -28.25 13.20 14.92
C VAL A 26 -28.99 14.44 15.42
N ARG A 27 -30.13 14.22 16.07
CA ARG A 27 -30.99 15.25 16.65
C ARG A 27 -30.94 15.20 18.17
N VAL A 28 -30.91 16.38 18.78
CA VAL A 28 -31.05 16.56 20.22
C VAL A 28 -32.43 17.15 20.48
N LEU A 29 -33.33 16.35 21.06
CA LEU A 29 -34.72 16.73 21.29
C LEU A 29 -34.94 16.97 22.79
N LYS A 30 -35.49 18.13 23.14
CA LYS A 30 -35.87 18.44 24.53
C LYS A 30 -37.11 17.63 24.91
N GLY A 31 -37.10 17.02 26.10
CA GLY A 31 -38.21 16.20 26.58
C GLY A 31 -39.54 16.96 26.63
N ALA A 32 -39.53 18.23 27.05
CA ALA A 32 -40.71 19.07 27.08
C ALA A 32 -41.33 19.34 25.68
N VAL A 33 -40.53 19.28 24.61
CA VAL A 33 -41.01 19.43 23.23
C VAL A 33 -41.68 18.15 22.77
N LEU A 34 -41.04 17.00 23.04
CA LEU A 34 -41.57 15.68 22.72
C LEU A 34 -42.86 15.35 23.49
N GLU A 35 -43.02 15.84 24.72
CA GLU A 35 -44.28 15.69 25.48
C GLU A 35 -45.45 16.50 24.91
N ALA A 36 -45.15 17.56 24.14
CA ALA A 36 -46.13 18.45 23.52
C ALA A 36 -46.54 18.02 22.10
N GLU A 37 -45.84 17.06 21.48
CA GLU A 37 -46.15 16.55 20.15
C GLU A 37 -47.35 15.58 20.14
N GLU A 38 -48.09 15.55 19.03
CA GLU A 38 -49.27 14.67 18.87
C GLU A 38 -48.88 13.20 18.57
N ASP A 39 -47.68 12.96 18.01
CA ASP A 39 -47.18 11.62 17.70
C ASP A 39 -46.61 10.93 18.95
N ARG A 40 -47.47 10.20 19.65
CA ARG A 40 -47.12 9.43 20.85
C ARG A 40 -46.61 8.02 20.57
N ASP A 41 -46.50 7.63 19.30
CA ASP A 41 -46.00 6.31 18.89
C ASP A 41 -44.59 6.36 18.29
N GLY A 42 -44.04 7.56 18.07
CA GLY A 42 -42.66 7.79 17.65
C GLY A 42 -41.59 7.19 18.58
N ILE A 43 -40.46 6.81 18.00
CA ILE A 43 -39.35 6.13 18.69
C ILE A 43 -38.72 7.04 19.75
N ALA A 44 -38.57 8.35 19.46
CA ALA A 44 -38.10 9.33 20.43
C ALA A 44 -39.02 9.49 21.64
N TYR A 45 -40.34 9.49 21.44
CA TYR A 45 -41.31 9.55 22.54
C TYR A 45 -41.26 8.29 23.41
N LYS A 46 -41.09 7.10 22.80
CA LYS A 46 -40.90 5.83 23.52
C LYS A 46 -39.61 5.83 24.35
N ALA A 47 -38.52 6.38 23.82
CA ALA A 47 -37.27 6.55 24.56
C ALA A 47 -37.43 7.48 25.76
N LEU A 48 -38.11 8.63 25.58
CA LEU A 48 -38.39 9.57 26.66
C LEU A 48 -39.23 8.94 27.78
N LYS A 49 -40.35 8.30 27.41
CA LYS A 49 -41.32 7.74 28.38
C LYS A 49 -40.72 6.61 29.21
N ASN A 50 -39.92 5.75 28.59
CA ASN A 50 -39.33 4.59 29.25
C ASN A 50 -37.94 4.88 29.85
N ARG A 51 -37.39 6.08 29.62
CA ARG A 51 -36.05 6.49 30.02
C ARG A 51 -34.98 5.47 29.61
N SER A 52 -35.08 4.99 28.37
CA SER A 52 -34.25 3.92 27.82
C SER A 52 -33.91 4.16 26.34
N GLY A 53 -33.00 3.37 25.79
CA GLY A 53 -32.77 3.29 24.34
C GLY A 53 -33.92 2.58 23.62
N TRP A 54 -34.20 2.98 22.39
CA TRP A 54 -35.18 2.39 21.48
C TRP A 54 -34.67 2.41 20.03
N SER A 55 -35.07 1.43 19.24
CA SER A 55 -34.76 1.34 17.82
C SER A 55 -36.01 1.05 16.99
N GLY A 56 -35.99 1.43 15.72
CA GLY A 56 -37.03 1.08 14.78
C GLY A 56 -36.73 1.57 13.36
N LEU A 57 -37.72 1.46 12.48
CA LEU A 57 -37.64 1.91 11.10
C LEU A 57 -38.61 3.07 10.91
N GLU A 58 -38.16 4.13 10.25
CA GLU A 58 -38.98 5.27 9.89
C GLU A 58 -38.90 5.48 8.38
N GLN A 59 -40.05 5.79 7.77
CA GLN A 59 -40.12 6.06 6.35
C GLN A 59 -39.97 7.55 6.11
N ARG A 60 -38.88 7.95 5.45
CA ARG A 60 -38.61 9.35 5.08
C ARG A 60 -38.65 9.50 3.57
N GLY A 61 -39.81 9.95 3.08
CA GLY A 61 -40.07 10.02 1.64
C GLY A 61 -40.07 8.62 1.02
N THR A 62 -39.16 8.34 0.08
CA THR A 62 -39.03 7.03 -0.58
C THR A 62 -38.01 6.11 0.08
N VAL A 63 -37.26 6.60 1.07
CA VAL A 63 -36.19 5.84 1.74
C VAL A 63 -36.68 5.42 3.13
N THR A 64 -36.56 4.13 3.44
CA THR A 64 -36.72 3.64 4.81
C THR A 64 -35.37 3.83 5.49
N CYS A 65 -35.33 4.57 6.60
CA CYS A 65 -34.12 4.75 7.40
C CYS A 65 -34.28 4.03 8.74
N GLN A 66 -33.17 3.55 9.28
CA GLN A 66 -33.15 3.06 10.65
C GLN A 66 -33.05 4.26 11.60
N VAL A 67 -33.89 4.25 12.64
CA VAL A 67 -33.93 5.32 13.65
C VAL A 67 -33.68 4.74 15.02
N LEU A 68 -32.79 5.39 15.74
CA LEU A 68 -32.34 5.02 17.07
C LEU A 68 -32.59 6.20 17.99
N ALA A 69 -33.23 5.99 19.15
CA ALA A 69 -33.45 7.05 20.13
C ALA A 69 -32.97 6.65 21.52
N ARG A 70 -32.33 7.56 22.22
CA ARG A 70 -31.78 7.32 23.57
C ARG A 70 -32.11 8.48 24.51
N TYR A 71 -32.68 8.15 25.66
CA TYR A 71 -32.90 9.11 26.75
C TYR A 71 -31.58 9.51 27.43
N VAL A 72 -31.42 10.81 27.69
CA VAL A 72 -30.32 11.40 28.44
C VAL A 72 -30.84 12.54 29.33
N GLU A 73 -30.30 12.69 30.53
CA GLU A 73 -30.61 13.76 31.49
C GLU A 73 -29.46 14.77 31.46
N VAL A 74 -29.75 15.97 30.96
CA VAL A 74 -28.74 17.00 30.72
C VAL A 74 -28.97 18.14 31.69
N ASP A 75 -28.03 18.38 32.59
CA ASP A 75 -28.14 19.40 33.65
C ASP A 75 -29.46 19.30 34.47
N GLY A 76 -29.98 18.07 34.64
CA GLY A 76 -31.22 17.78 35.38
C GLY A 76 -32.51 17.83 34.55
N GLU A 77 -32.42 18.15 33.27
CA GLU A 77 -33.55 18.22 32.34
C GLU A 77 -33.56 17.02 31.38
N PRO A 78 -34.73 16.48 30.98
CA PRO A 78 -34.81 15.32 30.10
C PRO A 78 -34.59 15.69 28.63
N TYR A 79 -33.76 14.92 27.93
CA TYR A 79 -33.50 15.00 26.50
C TYR A 79 -33.54 13.62 25.85
N VAL A 80 -33.72 13.60 24.54
CA VAL A 80 -33.59 12.41 23.71
C VAL A 80 -32.63 12.71 22.57
N LEU A 81 -31.62 11.85 22.42
CA LEU A 81 -30.76 11.80 21.25
C LEU A 81 -31.38 10.85 20.23
N GLU A 82 -31.74 11.37 19.07
CA GLU A 82 -32.31 10.62 17.96
C GLU A 82 -31.31 10.56 16.81
N MET A 83 -30.98 9.37 16.32
CA MET A 83 -29.91 9.09 15.38
C MET A 83 -30.45 8.30 14.19
N PHE A 84 -30.08 8.71 12.97
CA PHE A 84 -30.54 8.11 11.71
C PHE A 84 -29.38 7.42 10.99
N GLY A 85 -29.56 6.14 10.63
CA GLY A 85 -28.56 5.33 9.91
C GLY A 85 -29.11 4.71 8.63
N GLU A 86 -28.21 4.37 7.70
CA GLU A 86 -28.54 3.61 6.48
C GLU A 86 -28.85 2.14 6.81
N LEU A 87 -29.79 1.55 6.08
CA LEU A 87 -30.19 0.15 6.23
C LEU A 87 -29.13 -0.79 5.64
N ASP A 88 -28.49 -1.61 6.49
CA ASP A 88 -27.66 -2.74 6.06
C ASP A 88 -28.55 -3.93 5.61
N GLU A 89 -28.01 -4.88 4.84
CA GLU A 89 -28.75 -5.91 4.06
C GLU A 89 -29.71 -6.86 4.84
N ASN A 90 -29.86 -6.74 6.16
CA ASN A 90 -30.78 -7.56 6.96
C ASN A 90 -31.62 -6.75 7.97
N PRO A 91 -32.77 -6.19 7.54
CA PRO A 91 -33.62 -5.33 8.38
C PRO A 91 -34.31 -6.03 9.57
N GLN A 92 -34.37 -7.37 9.58
CA GLN A 92 -35.17 -8.14 10.54
C GLN A 92 -34.47 -8.38 11.89
N LEU A 93 -33.18 -8.07 12.02
CA LEU A 93 -32.39 -8.28 13.24
C LEU A 93 -32.46 -7.12 14.25
N TYR A 94 -33.04 -5.97 13.88
CA TYR A 94 -32.83 -4.70 14.59
C TYR A 94 -34.11 -3.96 15.02
N THR A 95 -35.25 -4.66 15.16
CA THR A 95 -36.47 -4.09 15.75
C THR A 95 -36.64 -4.57 17.18
N GLY A 96 -36.41 -3.70 18.17
CA GLY A 96 -36.51 -4.07 19.58
C GLY A 96 -36.07 -2.97 20.55
N GLY A 97 -36.34 -3.19 21.84
CA GLY A 97 -36.05 -2.25 22.95
C GLY A 97 -34.56 -2.00 23.20
N ALA A 98 -34.22 -1.51 24.39
CA ALA A 98 -32.88 -0.96 24.73
C ALA A 98 -31.69 -1.87 24.37
N ASP A 99 -31.82 -3.19 24.51
CA ASP A 99 -30.76 -4.16 24.23
C ASP A 99 -30.31 -4.17 22.75
N THR A 100 -31.20 -3.79 21.81
CA THR A 100 -30.92 -3.82 20.37
C THR A 100 -30.03 -2.66 19.90
N LEU A 101 -30.08 -1.52 20.61
CA LEU A 101 -29.26 -0.34 20.35
C LEU A 101 -27.80 -0.57 20.75
N GLU A 102 -27.58 -1.17 21.93
CA GLU A 102 -26.24 -1.47 22.45
C GLU A 102 -25.53 -2.47 21.53
N ILE A 103 -26.23 -3.53 21.11
CA ILE A 103 -25.73 -4.52 20.12
C ILE A 103 -25.40 -3.86 18.77
N PHE A 104 -26.19 -2.89 18.31
CA PHE A 104 -25.93 -2.20 17.04
C PHE A 104 -24.67 -1.32 17.11
N MET A 105 -24.52 -0.53 18.18
CA MET A 105 -23.35 0.33 18.37
C MET A 105 -22.06 -0.48 18.59
N GLU A 106 -22.15 -1.63 19.28
CA GLU A 106 -21.04 -2.57 19.42
C GLU A 106 -20.61 -3.14 18.07
N ASN A 107 -21.54 -3.64 17.25
CA ASN A 107 -21.23 -4.21 15.93
C ASN A 107 -20.65 -3.18 14.93
N TYR A 108 -21.11 -1.93 14.97
CA TYR A 108 -20.62 -0.89 14.05
C TYR A 108 -19.22 -0.41 14.43
N ASN A 109 -18.96 -0.22 15.72
CA ASN A 109 -17.62 0.11 16.23
C ASN A 109 -16.64 -1.05 16.00
N GLU A 110 -17.06 -2.30 16.19
CA GLU A 110 -16.24 -3.47 15.87
C GLU A 110 -15.82 -3.46 14.38
N ARG A 111 -16.74 -3.27 13.44
CA ARG A 111 -16.39 -3.25 12.00
C ARG A 111 -15.46 -2.10 11.59
N LEU A 112 -15.58 -0.93 12.24
CA LEU A 112 -14.78 0.25 11.90
C LEU A 112 -13.36 0.20 12.48
N TYR A 113 -13.24 -0.31 13.71
CA TYR A 113 -12.03 -0.24 14.51
C TYR A 113 -11.28 -1.56 14.63
N THR A 114 -11.78 -2.65 14.04
CA THR A 114 -11.04 -3.92 13.98
C THR A 114 -10.40 -4.15 12.61
N ASP A 115 -9.29 -4.88 12.60
CA ASP A 115 -8.60 -5.35 11.41
C ASP A 115 -9.30 -6.61 10.89
N ALA A 116 -9.75 -6.59 9.64
CA ALA A 116 -10.56 -7.65 9.05
C ALA A 116 -9.84 -9.02 9.00
N LEU A 117 -8.51 -9.03 8.97
CA LEU A 117 -7.73 -10.26 8.92
C LEU A 117 -7.50 -10.85 10.32
N THR A 118 -7.04 -10.02 11.25
CA THR A 118 -6.53 -10.48 12.56
C THR A 118 -7.54 -10.36 13.69
N GLY A 119 -8.61 -9.58 13.50
CA GLY A 119 -9.67 -9.37 14.49
C GLY A 119 -9.29 -8.49 15.69
N VAL A 120 -8.05 -7.98 15.74
CA VAL A 120 -7.61 -6.99 16.74
C VAL A 120 -7.92 -5.58 16.25
N TYR A 121 -7.68 -4.56 17.09
CA TYR A 121 -7.93 -3.19 16.67
C TYR A 121 -7.04 -2.79 15.49
N ASN A 122 -7.52 -1.90 14.63
CA ASN A 122 -6.79 -1.41 13.47
C ASN A 122 -6.15 -0.04 13.76
N ARG A 123 -5.28 0.44 12.86
CA ARG A 123 -4.62 1.75 12.98
C ARG A 123 -5.61 2.91 13.19
N ARG A 124 -6.81 2.84 12.63
CA ARG A 124 -7.81 3.90 12.78
C ARG A 124 -8.26 4.05 14.24
N TYR A 125 -8.44 2.93 14.96
CA TYR A 125 -8.71 2.97 16.40
C TYR A 125 -7.60 3.68 17.17
N TYR A 126 -6.34 3.47 16.78
CA TYR A 126 -5.24 4.21 17.40
C TYR A 126 -5.37 5.72 17.17
N GLU A 127 -5.50 6.15 15.91
CA GLU A 127 -5.52 7.57 15.55
C GLU A 127 -6.72 8.31 16.16
N ASP A 128 -7.90 7.68 16.16
CA ASP A 128 -9.15 8.30 16.56
C ASP A 128 -9.35 8.27 18.10
N GLU A 129 -9.04 7.15 18.75
CA GLU A 129 -9.46 6.91 20.16
C GLU A 129 -8.30 6.90 21.15
N ILE A 130 -7.09 6.50 20.74
CA ILE A 130 -6.00 6.17 21.68
C ILE A 130 -4.87 7.19 21.68
N LYS A 131 -4.52 7.73 20.51
CA LYS A 131 -3.29 8.51 20.24
C LYS A 131 -3.05 9.63 21.25
N LEU A 132 -4.10 10.39 21.56
CA LEU A 132 -4.06 11.56 22.44
C LEU A 132 -4.38 11.24 23.91
N LEU A 133 -4.73 9.99 24.24
CA LEU A 133 -5.01 9.59 25.62
C LEU A 133 -3.74 9.53 26.44
N LYS A 134 -3.90 9.71 27.75
CA LYS A 134 -2.84 9.48 28.74
C LYS A 134 -3.09 8.17 29.45
N ILE A 135 -2.40 7.12 29.03
CA ILE A 135 -2.54 5.78 29.60
C ILE A 135 -1.30 5.51 30.46
N ARG A 136 -1.53 5.20 31.73
CA ARG A 136 -0.47 4.74 32.64
C ARG A 136 -0.26 3.25 32.43
N GLY A 137 0.94 2.85 32.02
CA GLY A 137 1.23 1.44 31.76
C GLY A 137 2.35 1.22 30.77
N GLY A 138 2.41 0.00 30.24
CA GLY A 138 3.41 -0.41 29.26
C GLY A 138 2.92 -0.16 27.84
N ILE A 139 3.79 0.36 26.98
CA ILE A 139 3.53 0.55 25.56
C ILE A 139 4.64 -0.15 24.79
N ALA A 140 4.29 -1.02 23.85
CA ALA A 140 5.25 -1.77 23.07
C ALA A 140 4.92 -1.77 21.58
N VAL A 141 5.93 -1.57 20.76
CA VAL A 141 5.87 -1.73 19.29
C VAL A 141 6.54 -3.04 18.94
N ILE A 142 5.84 -3.86 18.17
CA ILE A 142 6.23 -5.22 17.77
C ILE A 142 6.24 -5.24 16.24
N ASP A 143 7.35 -5.65 15.64
CA ASP A 143 7.50 -5.82 14.19
C ASP A 143 7.87 -7.28 13.91
N LEU A 144 7.18 -7.94 12.97
CA LEU A 144 7.56 -9.29 12.55
C LEU A 144 8.75 -9.22 11.59
N ASP A 145 9.85 -9.87 11.97
CA ASP A 145 11.08 -9.82 11.18
C ASP A 145 10.91 -10.56 9.84
N ASP A 146 11.50 -10.01 8.79
CA ASP A 146 11.56 -10.59 7.44
C ASP A 146 10.16 -10.96 6.85
N PHE A 147 9.07 -10.35 7.31
CA PHE A 147 7.72 -10.67 6.86
C PHE A 147 7.51 -10.55 5.34
N LYS A 148 8.12 -9.53 4.72
CA LYS A 148 8.12 -9.36 3.26
C LYS A 148 8.76 -10.56 2.54
N LEU A 149 9.87 -11.09 3.07
CA LEU A 149 10.53 -12.27 2.53
C LEU A 149 9.62 -13.51 2.63
N TYR A 150 8.81 -13.62 3.68
CA TYR A 150 7.83 -14.71 3.79
C TYR A 150 6.74 -14.62 2.71
N ASN A 151 6.20 -13.42 2.48
CA ASN A 151 5.24 -13.19 1.40
C ASN A 151 5.82 -13.54 0.03
N ASP A 152 7.06 -13.11 -0.22
CA ASP A 152 7.72 -13.33 -1.51
C ASP A 152 8.06 -14.82 -1.74
N LEU A 153 8.37 -15.58 -0.67
CA LEU A 153 8.79 -16.98 -0.76
C LEU A 153 7.62 -17.98 -0.73
N TYR A 154 6.58 -17.70 0.05
CA TYR A 154 5.47 -18.64 0.31
C TYR A 154 4.10 -18.12 -0.17
N GLY A 155 4.05 -16.89 -0.68
CA GLY A 155 2.83 -16.23 -1.15
C GLY A 155 2.06 -15.53 -0.02
N HIS A 156 1.20 -14.58 -0.41
CA HIS A 156 0.45 -13.73 0.52
C HIS A 156 -0.44 -14.52 1.50
N HIS A 157 -1.01 -15.64 1.07
CA HIS A 157 -1.81 -16.49 1.96
C HIS A 157 -0.99 -17.03 3.15
N ALA A 158 0.28 -17.37 2.93
CA ALA A 158 1.17 -17.81 4.01
C ALA A 158 1.51 -16.66 4.97
N GLY A 159 1.67 -15.44 4.45
CA GLY A 159 1.84 -14.23 5.25
C GLY A 159 0.61 -13.90 6.08
N ASP A 160 -0.59 -14.01 5.52
CA ASP A 160 -1.85 -13.81 6.24
C ASP A 160 -1.98 -14.79 7.42
N MET A 161 -1.64 -16.07 7.17
CA MET A 161 -1.63 -17.10 8.20
C MET A 161 -0.56 -16.85 9.28
N ALA A 162 0.60 -16.31 8.90
CA ALA A 162 1.66 -15.91 9.81
C ALA A 162 1.24 -14.74 10.72
N LEU A 163 0.56 -13.74 10.16
CA LEU A 163 -0.01 -12.62 10.92
C LEU A 163 -1.05 -13.11 11.94
N CYS A 164 -2.01 -13.92 11.50
CA CYS A 164 -3.02 -14.48 12.40
C CYS A 164 -2.39 -15.32 13.52
N ALA A 165 -1.35 -16.10 13.22
CA ALA A 165 -0.62 -16.88 14.21
C ALA A 165 0.12 -15.99 15.22
N ALA A 166 0.81 -14.94 14.76
CA ALA A 166 1.48 -13.98 15.63
C ALA A 166 0.48 -13.22 16.52
N THR A 167 -0.63 -12.76 15.95
CA THR A 167 -1.69 -12.08 16.69
C THR A 167 -2.24 -12.97 17.80
N GLN A 168 -2.57 -14.23 17.48
CA GLN A 168 -3.07 -15.18 18.46
C GLN A 168 -2.04 -15.45 19.58
N ALA A 169 -0.75 -15.56 19.22
CA ALA A 169 0.33 -15.71 20.18
C ALA A 169 0.43 -14.55 21.16
N ILE A 170 0.27 -13.31 20.68
CA ILE A 170 0.26 -12.10 21.51
C ILE A 170 -0.98 -12.10 22.41
N LEU A 171 -2.17 -12.34 21.85
CA LEU A 171 -3.44 -12.34 22.57
C LEU A 171 -3.48 -13.36 23.72
N GLU A 172 -2.85 -14.53 23.55
CA GLU A 172 -2.72 -15.55 24.61
C GLU A 172 -1.85 -15.10 25.80
N CYS A 173 -1.01 -14.08 25.61
CA CYS A 173 -0.08 -13.59 26.63
C CYS A 173 -0.60 -12.37 27.40
N VAL A 174 -1.67 -11.73 26.93
CA VAL A 174 -2.20 -10.45 27.43
C VAL A 174 -3.61 -10.61 28.02
N ARG A 175 -4.06 -9.62 28.78
CA ARG A 175 -5.37 -9.60 29.44
C ARG A 175 -6.42 -9.04 28.50
N LYS A 176 -7.71 -9.28 28.81
CA LYS A 176 -8.82 -8.67 28.07
C LYS A 176 -8.84 -7.13 28.14
N SER A 177 -8.25 -6.55 29.18
CA SER A 177 -8.11 -5.09 29.35
C SER A 177 -6.96 -4.50 28.54
N ASP A 178 -6.08 -5.34 28.00
CA ASP A 178 -4.92 -4.91 27.23
C ASP A 178 -5.35 -4.70 25.79
N ILE A 179 -4.75 -3.71 25.13
CA ILE A 179 -5.17 -3.29 23.78
C ILE A 179 -4.07 -3.69 22.81
N LEU A 180 -4.42 -4.58 21.88
CA LEU A 180 -3.57 -4.93 20.75
C LEU A 180 -4.12 -4.27 19.49
N ILE A 181 -3.26 -3.54 18.78
CA ILE A 181 -3.60 -2.80 17.57
C ILE A 181 -2.65 -3.25 16.47
N ARG A 182 -3.18 -3.64 15.30
CA ARG A 182 -2.37 -3.79 14.09
C ARG A 182 -2.15 -2.41 13.49
N TYR A 183 -0.95 -1.89 13.67
CA TYR A 183 -0.57 -0.52 13.30
C TYR A 183 -0.14 -0.41 11.84
N GLY A 184 0.52 -1.45 11.34
CA GLY A 184 1.03 -1.55 9.97
C GLY A 184 0.76 -2.92 9.34
N GLY A 185 1.49 -3.26 8.28
CA GLY A 185 1.35 -4.55 7.60
C GLY A 185 1.70 -5.72 8.54
N ASP A 186 2.88 -5.64 9.14
CA ASP A 186 3.54 -6.59 10.04
C ASP A 186 3.86 -6.00 11.42
N GLU A 187 3.40 -4.77 11.66
CA GLU A 187 3.64 -4.01 12.89
C GLU A 187 2.40 -4.01 13.78
N PHE A 188 2.62 -4.30 15.06
CA PHE A 188 1.62 -4.29 16.11
C PHE A 188 2.01 -3.31 17.22
N LEU A 189 1.03 -2.57 17.71
CA LEU A 189 1.12 -1.73 18.89
C LEU A 189 0.36 -2.42 20.03
N LEU A 190 1.05 -2.64 21.14
CA LEU A 190 0.50 -3.25 22.34
C LEU A 190 0.51 -2.24 23.48
N ILE A 191 -0.66 -2.03 24.08
CA ILE A 191 -0.86 -1.15 25.24
C ILE A 191 -1.31 -2.02 26.40
N LEU A 192 -0.59 -1.91 27.51
CA LEU A 192 -0.74 -2.70 28.72
C LEU A 192 -1.05 -1.74 29.88
N PRO A 193 -2.32 -1.30 30.05
CA PRO A 193 -2.70 -0.41 31.14
C PRO A 193 -2.36 -1.01 32.50
N ASP A 194 -1.97 -0.14 33.44
CA ASP A 194 -1.62 -0.51 34.83
C ASP A 194 -0.51 -1.58 34.93
N MET A 195 0.33 -1.71 33.91
CA MET A 195 1.48 -2.60 33.92
C MET A 195 2.56 -2.07 34.86
N SER A 196 3.04 -2.92 35.77
CA SER A 196 4.11 -2.54 36.66
C SER A 196 5.48 -2.68 36.00
N ALA A 197 6.39 -1.78 36.39
CA ALA A 197 7.77 -1.79 35.91
C ALA A 197 8.57 -3.07 36.26
N GLU A 198 8.08 -3.91 37.17
CA GLU A 198 8.73 -5.16 37.57
C GLU A 198 8.38 -6.33 36.62
N TYR A 199 7.20 -6.28 36.02
CA TYR A 199 6.68 -7.37 35.18
C TYR A 199 6.68 -7.05 33.69
N PHE A 200 6.85 -5.79 33.31
CA PHE A 200 6.79 -5.35 31.91
C PHE A 200 7.81 -6.05 31.01
N ASP A 201 9.11 -6.03 31.38
CA ASP A 201 10.16 -6.68 30.57
C ASP A 201 9.91 -8.18 30.41
N LYS A 202 9.55 -8.85 31.52
CA LYS A 202 9.20 -10.29 31.53
C LYS A 202 7.99 -10.59 30.64
N LYS A 203 7.03 -9.68 30.57
CA LYS A 203 5.84 -9.82 29.75
C LYS A 203 6.17 -9.72 28.26
N LEU A 204 7.02 -8.76 27.87
CA LEU A 204 7.46 -8.64 26.48
C LEU A 204 8.32 -9.82 26.03
N GLU A 205 9.21 -10.32 26.89
CA GLU A 205 9.97 -11.56 26.65
C GLU A 205 9.06 -12.79 26.51
N GLN A 206 8.02 -12.89 27.34
CA GLN A 206 7.03 -13.96 27.22
C GLN A 206 6.31 -13.90 25.87
N ILE A 207 5.89 -12.71 25.43
CA ILE A 207 5.22 -12.50 24.13
C ILE A 207 6.16 -12.87 22.99
N HIS A 208 7.41 -12.39 23.03
CA HIS A 208 8.45 -12.70 22.06
C HIS A 208 8.66 -14.21 21.89
N GLN A 209 8.90 -14.92 22.99
CA GLN A 209 9.09 -16.38 22.98
C GLN A 209 7.86 -17.12 22.45
N LYS A 210 6.66 -16.64 22.81
CA LYS A 210 5.42 -17.22 22.33
C LYS A 210 5.28 -17.08 20.81
N ILE A 211 5.57 -15.90 20.25
CA ILE A 211 5.58 -15.68 18.79
C ILE A 211 6.57 -16.65 18.13
N CYS A 212 7.81 -16.73 18.63
CA CYS A 212 8.86 -17.56 18.04
C CYS A 212 8.54 -19.07 18.06
N SER A 213 7.86 -19.53 19.11
CA SER A 213 7.49 -20.94 19.27
C SER A 213 6.20 -21.32 18.52
N THR A 214 5.47 -20.35 17.99
CA THR A 214 4.19 -20.57 17.32
C THR A 214 4.40 -21.16 15.92
N LYS A 215 3.62 -22.20 15.61
CA LYS A 215 3.62 -22.82 14.28
C LYS A 215 2.54 -22.21 13.41
N VAL A 216 2.90 -21.86 12.18
CA VAL A 216 1.93 -21.43 11.17
C VAL A 216 1.27 -22.67 10.56
N ARG A 217 -0.06 -22.74 10.63
CA ARG A 217 -0.86 -23.85 10.11
C ARG A 217 -0.57 -24.03 8.60
N ASP A 218 -0.45 -25.28 8.17
CA ASP A 218 -0.10 -25.68 6.78
C ASP A 218 1.33 -25.31 6.33
N PHE A 219 2.11 -24.59 7.15
CA PHE A 219 3.50 -24.19 6.88
C PHE A 219 4.46 -24.58 8.01
N ASN A 220 4.62 -25.89 8.25
CA ASN A 220 5.39 -26.45 9.37
C ASN A 220 6.89 -26.10 9.43
N ARG A 221 7.45 -25.49 8.37
CA ARG A 221 8.85 -25.04 8.30
C ARG A 221 9.02 -23.53 8.51
N LEU A 222 7.93 -22.78 8.60
CA LEU A 222 7.94 -21.33 8.81
C LEU A 222 8.05 -21.07 10.31
N GLN A 223 9.11 -20.35 10.71
CA GLN A 223 9.33 -19.88 12.08
C GLN A 223 9.18 -18.37 12.10
N LEU A 224 8.31 -17.87 12.97
CA LEU A 224 8.12 -16.44 13.15
C LEU A 224 9.27 -15.88 14.01
N ALA A 225 9.68 -14.67 13.71
CA ALA A 225 10.59 -13.88 14.52
C ALA A 225 10.00 -12.47 14.69
N ALA A 226 10.31 -11.81 15.81
CA ALA A 226 9.78 -10.50 16.09
C ALA A 226 10.77 -9.62 16.85
N SER A 227 10.81 -8.35 16.48
CA SER A 227 11.56 -7.31 17.15
C SER A 227 10.60 -6.44 17.98
N ILE A 228 10.87 -6.30 19.28
CA ILE A 228 9.97 -5.63 20.23
C ILE A 228 10.69 -4.49 20.95
N GLY A 229 10.13 -3.29 20.89
CA GLY A 229 10.54 -2.14 21.69
C GLY A 229 9.47 -1.78 22.72
N GLY A 230 9.84 -1.58 23.98
CA GLY A 230 8.89 -1.33 25.06
C GLY A 230 9.27 -0.16 25.97
N VAL A 231 8.29 0.67 26.32
CA VAL A 231 8.44 1.78 27.27
C VAL A 231 7.36 1.73 28.34
N LEU A 232 7.64 2.35 29.49
CA LEU A 232 6.62 2.59 30.52
C LEU A 232 6.23 4.06 30.48
N GLU A 233 4.95 4.33 30.25
CA GLU A 233 4.39 5.67 30.24
C GLU A 233 3.63 5.96 31.54
N THR A 234 3.79 7.17 32.06
CA THR A 234 3.15 7.62 33.29
C THR A 234 2.32 8.89 33.12
N ASP A 235 2.70 9.82 32.24
CA ASP A 235 2.11 11.17 32.22
C ASP A 235 1.96 11.82 30.82
N HIS A 236 2.60 11.28 29.78
CA HIS A 236 2.51 11.80 28.41
C HIS A 236 1.42 11.09 27.59
N PRO A 237 0.97 11.69 26.47
CA PRO A 237 0.07 11.02 25.54
C PRO A 237 0.70 9.74 24.96
N VAL A 238 -0.15 8.79 24.58
CA VAL A 238 0.29 7.51 24.00
C VAL A 238 1.19 7.74 22.77
N GLU A 239 0.93 8.75 21.93
CA GLU A 239 1.77 9.10 20.78
C GLU A 239 3.27 9.23 21.11
N GLU A 240 3.61 9.99 22.15
CA GLU A 240 5.01 10.19 22.55
C GLU A 240 5.68 8.90 23.04
N ALA A 241 4.91 8.06 23.74
CA ALA A 241 5.38 6.76 24.19
C ALA A 241 5.57 5.78 23.02
N VAL A 242 4.69 5.81 22.03
CA VAL A 242 4.83 5.02 20.79
C VAL A 242 6.10 5.42 20.06
N GLU A 243 6.40 6.71 19.90
CA GLU A 243 7.66 7.16 19.28
C GLU A 243 8.90 6.67 20.03
N ARG A 244 8.85 6.61 21.36
CA ARG A 244 9.96 6.07 22.18
C ARG A 244 10.08 4.56 22.03
N ALA A 245 8.96 3.84 22.06
CA ALA A 245 8.92 2.39 21.87
C ALA A 245 9.38 1.99 20.47
N ASP A 246 9.00 2.75 19.44
CA ASP A 246 9.43 2.57 18.05
C ASP A 246 10.96 2.68 17.92
N ARG A 247 11.58 3.69 18.55
CA ARG A 247 13.05 3.81 18.58
C ARG A 247 13.72 2.59 19.23
N LEU A 248 13.13 2.02 20.27
CA LEU A 248 13.65 0.80 20.92
C LEU A 248 13.37 -0.45 20.07
N MET A 249 12.26 -0.50 19.34
CA MET A 249 11.93 -1.58 18.41
C MET A 249 12.93 -1.58 17.26
N TYR A 250 13.28 -0.40 16.72
CA TYR A 250 14.34 -0.28 15.73
C TYR A 250 15.70 -0.78 16.25
N GLN A 251 16.01 -0.54 17.53
CA GLN A 251 17.20 -1.12 18.17
C GLN A 251 17.11 -2.65 18.30
N ALA A 252 15.92 -3.20 18.58
CA ALA A 252 15.67 -4.64 18.57
C ALA A 252 15.83 -5.23 17.17
N LYS A 253 15.37 -4.52 16.12
CA LYS A 253 15.45 -4.90 14.71
C LYS A 253 16.89 -5.00 14.20
N ASN A 254 17.81 -4.22 14.78
CA ASN A 254 19.24 -4.36 14.51
C ASN A 254 19.85 -5.66 15.05
N ARG A 255 19.29 -6.22 16.13
CA ARG A 255 19.68 -7.54 16.65
C ARG A 255 18.91 -8.69 15.99
N LYS A 256 17.75 -8.38 15.39
CA LYS A 256 16.69 -9.31 14.96
C LYS A 256 16.22 -10.19 16.13
N ASN A 257 14.93 -10.46 16.17
CA ASN A 257 14.34 -11.41 17.11
C ASN A 257 14.64 -11.10 18.58
N ALA A 258 14.50 -9.84 19.01
CA ALA A 258 14.91 -9.37 20.32
C ALA A 258 13.87 -8.45 20.99
N VAL A 259 14.01 -8.24 22.30
CA VAL A 259 13.21 -7.30 23.10
C VAL A 259 14.12 -6.22 23.70
N VAL A 260 13.74 -4.95 23.59
CA VAL A 260 14.50 -3.81 24.14
C VAL A 260 13.57 -2.88 24.93
N THR A 261 13.95 -2.53 26.17
CA THR A 261 13.17 -1.63 27.05
C THR A 261 14.01 -0.55 27.72
N GLU A 262 13.35 0.48 28.26
CA GLU A 262 14.01 1.60 28.98
C GLU A 262 14.78 1.16 30.23
N LYS A 263 14.36 0.08 30.90
CA LYS A 263 14.96 -0.39 32.15
C LYS A 263 16.23 -1.22 31.91
N ASN A 264 16.19 -2.03 30.85
CA ASN A 264 17.37 -2.72 30.37
C ASN A 264 18.41 -1.73 29.83
N LYS A 265 18.05 -0.46 29.57
CA LYS A 265 18.95 0.61 29.13
C LYS A 265 19.97 1.09 30.17
N ASP A 266 19.70 0.95 31.48
CA ASP A 266 20.54 1.51 32.56
C ASP A 266 21.55 0.52 33.15
N GLY A 267 21.24 -0.79 33.18
CA GLY A 267 22.28 -1.83 33.38
C GLY A 267 23.29 -1.84 32.23
N ILE A 268 22.85 -1.33 31.08
CA ILE A 268 23.64 -1.09 29.88
C ILE A 268 24.53 0.16 30.02
N ILE A 269 24.34 1.13 30.93
CA ILE A 269 25.20 2.35 31.02
C ILE A 269 26.57 2.10 31.66
N SER A 270 26.69 1.21 32.65
CA SER A 270 28.01 0.80 33.16
C SER A 270 28.75 -0.11 32.19
N GLU A 271 28.00 -0.84 31.37
CA GLU A 271 28.49 -1.60 30.24
C GLU A 271 28.80 -0.69 29.04
N ILE A 272 28.13 0.44 28.83
CA ILE A 272 28.36 1.40 27.71
C ILE A 272 29.78 1.97 27.76
N ASN A 273 30.36 2.22 28.94
CA ASN A 273 31.73 2.77 29.01
C ASN A 273 32.83 1.72 28.79
N GLU A 274 32.56 0.42 28.93
CA GLU A 274 33.49 -0.67 28.56
C GLU A 274 33.11 -1.36 27.23
N LEU A 275 31.87 -1.16 26.76
CA LEU A 275 31.32 -1.65 25.49
C LEU A 275 31.29 -0.58 24.41
N GLU A 276 31.59 0.71 24.67
CA GLU A 276 31.97 1.65 23.62
C GLU A 276 33.28 1.21 22.92
N GLU A 277 34.07 0.34 23.58
CA GLU A 277 35.20 -0.39 22.97
C GLU A 277 34.82 -1.78 22.39
N LYS A 278 33.57 -2.27 22.56
CA LYS A 278 33.08 -3.57 22.02
C LYS A 278 31.84 -3.50 21.13
N ALA A 279 31.20 -2.34 21.00
CA ALA A 279 30.05 -2.07 20.13
C ALA A 279 30.44 -1.96 18.65
N GLU A 280 31.71 -2.20 18.31
CA GLU A 280 32.16 -2.45 16.94
C GLU A 280 31.96 -3.90 16.49
N GLU A 281 31.51 -4.84 17.36
CA GLU A 281 31.60 -6.27 17.02
C GLU A 281 30.34 -7.07 16.66
N ASP A 282 29.10 -6.58 16.85
CA ASP A 282 27.92 -7.29 16.31
C ASP A 282 26.81 -6.36 15.79
N VAL A 283 27.25 -5.42 14.94
CA VAL A 283 26.53 -5.15 13.68
C VAL A 283 26.62 -6.45 12.86
N CYS A 284 25.65 -6.80 12.02
CA CYS A 284 25.93 -7.77 10.96
C CYS A 284 27.05 -7.15 10.09
N LYS A 285 28.31 -7.42 10.47
CA LYS A 285 29.45 -6.67 9.94
C LYS A 285 29.40 -6.85 8.44
N GLN A 286 29.37 -5.72 7.73
CA GLN A 286 29.32 -5.71 6.28
C GLN A 286 30.42 -6.63 5.75
N ILE A 287 30.03 -7.63 4.97
CA ILE A 287 30.97 -8.67 4.53
C ILE A 287 31.85 -8.07 3.43
N VAL A 288 33.16 -8.04 3.67
CA VAL A 288 34.17 -7.70 2.68
C VAL A 288 34.81 -8.99 2.20
N LEU A 289 34.63 -9.30 0.92
CA LEU A 289 35.27 -10.43 0.26
C LEU A 289 36.65 -9.99 -0.24
N ILE A 290 37.72 -10.57 0.30
CA ILE A 290 39.10 -10.32 -0.10
C ILE A 290 39.56 -11.44 -1.02
N VAL A 291 39.95 -11.09 -2.24
CA VAL A 291 40.34 -12.02 -3.30
C VAL A 291 41.78 -11.73 -3.72
N ASP A 292 42.70 -12.59 -3.31
CA ASP A 292 44.14 -12.48 -3.61
C ASP A 292 44.76 -13.88 -3.51
N ASP A 293 45.67 -14.22 -4.43
CA ASP A 293 46.30 -15.54 -4.47
C ASP A 293 47.32 -15.76 -3.32
N SER A 294 47.80 -14.68 -2.71
CA SER A 294 48.74 -14.71 -1.59
C SER A 294 48.03 -14.70 -0.24
N ASP A 295 48.25 -15.78 0.53
CA ASP A 295 47.77 -15.90 1.91
C ASP A 295 48.21 -14.73 2.81
N PHE A 296 49.43 -14.20 2.58
CA PHE A 296 49.96 -13.07 3.34
C PHE A 296 49.17 -11.78 3.09
N ASN A 297 48.79 -11.51 1.84
CA ASN A 297 48.03 -10.29 1.50
C ASN A 297 46.61 -10.36 2.05
N ARG A 298 45.95 -11.53 1.95
CA ARG A 298 44.62 -11.72 2.51
C ARG A 298 44.61 -11.53 4.03
N ALA A 299 45.58 -12.14 4.72
CA ALA A 299 45.73 -11.97 6.16
C ALA A 299 46.00 -10.50 6.54
N LEU A 300 46.88 -9.81 5.80
CA LEU A 300 47.21 -8.40 6.07
C LEU A 300 46.00 -7.48 5.87
N LEU A 301 45.28 -7.60 4.76
CA LEU A 301 44.07 -6.80 4.49
C LEU A 301 42.93 -7.17 5.45
N GLY A 302 42.82 -8.46 5.81
CA GLY A 302 41.90 -8.94 6.84
C GLY A 302 42.18 -8.27 8.18
N GLU A 303 43.43 -8.23 8.64
CA GLU A 303 43.82 -7.54 9.88
C GLU A 303 43.50 -6.04 9.86
N MET A 304 43.65 -5.37 8.70
CA MET A 304 43.33 -3.95 8.54
C MET A 304 41.83 -3.65 8.66
N LEU A 305 40.96 -4.61 8.35
CA LEU A 305 39.52 -4.38 8.18
C LEU A 305 38.64 -5.12 9.20
N ARG A 306 39.12 -6.22 9.80
CA ARG A 306 38.35 -7.10 10.70
C ARG A 306 37.72 -6.40 11.91
N LYS A 307 38.26 -5.23 12.31
CA LYS A 307 37.74 -4.43 13.43
C LYS A 307 36.25 -4.10 13.21
N ASP A 308 35.92 -3.61 12.02
CA ASP A 308 34.58 -3.08 11.69
C ASP A 308 33.85 -3.90 10.61
N PHE A 309 34.54 -4.81 9.91
CA PHE A 309 34.00 -5.61 8.81
C PHE A 309 34.13 -7.12 9.03
N SER A 310 33.20 -7.90 8.48
CA SER A 310 33.31 -9.36 8.45
C SER A 310 34.12 -9.71 7.21
N ILE A 311 35.18 -10.50 7.40
CA ILE A 311 36.10 -10.81 6.31
C ILE A 311 35.79 -12.19 5.76
N MET A 312 35.54 -12.25 4.46
CA MET A 312 35.50 -13.48 3.69
C MET A 312 36.73 -13.50 2.78
N GLU A 313 37.36 -14.65 2.62
CA GLU A 313 38.57 -14.79 1.80
C GLU A 313 38.33 -15.74 0.64
N ALA A 314 38.89 -15.40 -0.53
CA ALA A 314 39.00 -16.28 -1.68
C ALA A 314 40.43 -16.25 -2.23
N SER A 315 41.00 -17.41 -2.51
CA SER A 315 42.38 -17.55 -3.00
C SER A 315 42.49 -17.59 -4.52
N SER A 316 41.37 -17.55 -5.26
CA SER A 316 41.36 -17.49 -6.73
C SER A 316 40.10 -16.81 -7.26
N GLY A 317 40.11 -16.44 -8.54
CA GLY A 317 38.93 -15.89 -9.22
C GLY A 317 37.74 -16.84 -9.24
N GLU A 318 37.96 -18.16 -9.37
CA GLU A 318 36.90 -19.16 -9.33
C GLU A 318 36.23 -19.23 -7.95
N ALA A 319 37.02 -19.25 -6.87
CA ALA A 319 36.51 -19.23 -5.50
C ALA A 319 35.74 -17.92 -5.21
N CYS A 320 36.16 -16.80 -5.79
CA CYS A 320 35.42 -15.54 -5.73
C CYS A 320 34.04 -15.66 -6.38
N LEU A 321 33.95 -16.24 -7.58
CA LEU A 321 32.66 -16.41 -8.27
C LEU A 321 31.73 -17.37 -7.54
N GLU A 322 32.26 -18.43 -6.92
CA GLU A 322 31.49 -19.32 -6.06
C GLU A 322 30.91 -18.57 -4.85
N ALA A 323 31.72 -17.76 -4.17
CA ALA A 323 31.28 -16.93 -3.06
C ALA A 323 30.21 -15.90 -3.49
N LEU A 324 30.42 -15.21 -4.61
CA LEU A 324 29.43 -14.27 -5.16
C LEU A 324 28.11 -14.96 -5.51
N GLN A 325 28.17 -16.18 -6.05
CA GLN A 325 26.98 -16.96 -6.36
C GLN A 325 26.25 -17.45 -5.11
N GLN A 326 26.99 -17.84 -4.06
CA GLN A 326 26.43 -18.36 -2.83
C GLN A 326 25.84 -17.26 -1.94
N TYR A 327 26.53 -16.13 -1.81
CA TYR A 327 26.21 -15.08 -0.84
C TYR A 327 25.57 -13.85 -1.46
N GLY A 328 25.73 -13.61 -2.76
CA GLY A 328 25.12 -12.50 -3.48
C GLY A 328 25.31 -11.15 -2.77
N THR A 329 24.22 -10.39 -2.63
CA THR A 329 24.21 -9.07 -1.96
C THR A 329 24.40 -9.11 -0.44
N GLY A 330 24.62 -10.31 0.13
CA GLY A 330 25.19 -10.47 1.47
C GLY A 330 26.66 -10.01 1.53
N ILE A 331 27.37 -10.07 0.41
CA ILE A 331 28.68 -9.42 0.25
C ILE A 331 28.47 -7.94 0.00
N SER A 332 29.09 -7.10 0.83
CA SER A 332 28.96 -5.65 0.79
C SER A 332 30.01 -4.97 -0.06
N LEU A 333 31.17 -5.61 -0.26
CA LEU A 333 32.26 -5.14 -1.11
C LEU A 333 33.22 -6.27 -1.46
N VAL A 334 33.80 -6.23 -2.66
CA VAL A 334 34.89 -7.13 -3.06
C VAL A 334 36.20 -6.34 -3.19
N LEU A 335 37.24 -6.77 -2.48
CA LEU A 335 38.63 -6.39 -2.72
C LEU A 335 39.24 -7.42 -3.66
N LEU A 336 39.55 -7.04 -4.89
CA LEU A 336 39.91 -7.99 -5.96
C LEU A 336 41.30 -7.72 -6.51
N ASP A 337 42.23 -8.65 -6.34
CA ASP A 337 43.54 -8.55 -6.98
C ASP A 337 43.44 -8.69 -8.50
N ILE A 338 44.24 -7.90 -9.22
CA ILE A 338 44.29 -7.96 -10.67
C ILE A 338 44.97 -9.25 -11.15
N VAL A 339 46.05 -9.68 -10.51
CA VAL A 339 46.97 -10.70 -11.03
C VAL A 339 46.89 -11.97 -10.18
N MET A 340 46.06 -12.91 -10.60
CA MET A 340 45.91 -14.21 -9.95
C MET A 340 46.15 -15.35 -10.93
N PRO A 341 46.71 -16.51 -10.49
CA PRO A 341 46.81 -17.71 -11.31
C PRO A 341 45.43 -18.25 -11.71
N GLY A 342 45.27 -18.65 -12.98
CA GLY A 342 43.98 -19.13 -13.49
C GLY A 342 43.12 -17.96 -13.95
N MET A 343 41.97 -17.75 -13.29
CA MET A 343 41.12 -16.59 -13.53
C MET A 343 41.66 -15.35 -12.81
N ASP A 344 42.06 -14.35 -13.59
CA ASP A 344 42.53 -13.04 -13.12
C ASP A 344 41.36 -12.13 -12.70
N GLY A 345 41.66 -10.98 -12.09
CA GLY A 345 40.63 -10.05 -11.63
C GLY A 345 39.74 -9.50 -12.76
N PHE A 346 40.29 -9.34 -13.96
CA PHE A 346 39.49 -8.93 -15.13
C PHE A 346 38.53 -10.04 -15.59
N GLY A 347 38.92 -11.32 -15.47
CA GLY A 347 38.05 -12.46 -15.71
C GLY A 347 36.85 -12.48 -14.78
N VAL A 348 37.08 -12.23 -13.48
CA VAL A 348 35.99 -12.10 -12.48
C VAL A 348 35.05 -10.95 -12.84
N LEU A 349 35.58 -9.77 -13.14
CA LEU A 349 34.77 -8.60 -13.53
C LEU A 349 33.92 -8.85 -14.78
N ASN A 350 34.44 -9.59 -15.76
CA ASN A 350 33.69 -9.94 -16.96
C ASN A 350 32.47 -10.81 -16.63
N VAL A 351 32.62 -11.78 -15.72
CA VAL A 351 31.50 -12.60 -15.25
C VAL A 351 30.51 -11.76 -14.43
N MET A 352 31.00 -10.91 -13.53
CA MET A 352 30.14 -10.01 -12.74
C MET A 352 29.29 -9.09 -13.63
N ASN A 353 29.88 -8.51 -14.68
CA ASN A 353 29.15 -7.70 -15.66
C ASN A 353 28.11 -8.52 -16.42
N SER A 354 28.45 -9.74 -16.88
CA SER A 354 27.49 -10.60 -17.57
C SER A 354 26.30 -11.06 -16.72
N ARG A 355 26.47 -11.05 -15.38
CA ARG A 355 25.45 -11.45 -14.40
C ARG A 355 24.85 -10.26 -13.64
N HIS A 356 25.22 -9.02 -14.00
CA HIS A 356 24.79 -7.78 -13.33
C HIS A 356 25.10 -7.71 -11.81
N TRP A 357 26.07 -8.50 -11.31
CA TRP A 357 26.44 -8.46 -9.89
C TRP A 357 27.14 -7.18 -9.48
N ILE A 358 27.84 -6.55 -10.43
CA ILE A 358 28.59 -5.31 -10.19
C ILE A 358 27.70 -4.09 -9.93
N ASP A 359 26.43 -4.18 -10.33
CA ASP A 359 25.44 -3.11 -10.12
C ASP A 359 25.08 -2.98 -8.62
N ASP A 360 25.12 -4.09 -7.89
CA ASP A 360 24.74 -4.18 -6.48
C ASP A 360 25.94 -4.34 -5.53
N ILE A 361 27.03 -4.94 -6.00
CA ILE A 361 28.21 -5.27 -5.18
C ILE A 361 29.42 -4.47 -5.68
N PRO A 362 29.89 -3.45 -4.93
CA PRO A 362 31.03 -2.66 -5.33
C PRO A 362 32.32 -3.48 -5.32
N VAL A 363 33.18 -3.23 -6.30
CA VAL A 363 34.51 -3.86 -6.41
C VAL A 363 35.58 -2.79 -6.33
N ILE A 364 36.56 -2.99 -5.43
CA ILE A 364 37.80 -2.21 -5.39
C ILE A 364 38.94 -3.12 -5.84
N MET A 365 39.63 -2.72 -6.91
CA MET A 365 40.74 -3.51 -7.43
C MET A 365 42.02 -3.29 -6.62
N ILE A 366 42.81 -4.33 -6.40
CA ILE A 366 44.15 -4.25 -5.83
C ILE A 366 45.17 -4.35 -6.97
N SER A 367 46.09 -3.39 -7.06
CA SER A 367 47.12 -3.34 -8.11
C SER A 367 48.52 -3.25 -7.53
N SER A 368 49.42 -4.07 -8.06
CA SER A 368 50.88 -4.01 -7.85
C SER A 368 51.60 -3.16 -8.89
N GLU A 369 50.94 -2.84 -10.02
CA GLU A 369 51.51 -2.07 -11.13
C GLU A 369 50.77 -0.73 -11.32
N ASP A 370 51.47 0.39 -11.18
CA ASP A 370 51.00 1.76 -11.48
C ASP A 370 50.82 2.03 -12.99
N SER A 371 50.56 1.01 -13.81
CA SER A 371 50.34 1.22 -15.24
C SER A 371 48.96 1.85 -15.46
N ALA A 372 48.95 3.09 -15.97
CA ALA A 372 47.72 3.85 -16.24
C ALA A 372 46.73 3.12 -17.17
N GLN A 373 47.19 2.12 -17.93
CA GLN A 373 46.33 1.31 -18.82
C GLN A 373 45.46 0.31 -18.05
N HIS A 374 45.98 -0.37 -17.04
CA HIS A 374 45.20 -1.33 -16.25
C HIS A 374 44.13 -0.62 -15.39
N ILE A 375 44.47 0.53 -14.81
CA ILE A 375 43.52 1.34 -14.01
C ILE A 375 42.36 1.83 -14.89
N ARG A 376 42.65 2.36 -16.08
CA ARG A 376 41.60 2.80 -17.03
C ARG A 376 40.68 1.66 -17.41
N ARG A 377 41.25 0.51 -17.78
CA ARG A 377 40.49 -0.68 -18.14
C ARG A 377 39.56 -1.14 -17.00
N ALA A 378 40.02 -1.06 -15.75
CA ALA A 378 39.20 -1.43 -14.60
C ALA A 378 37.98 -0.51 -14.44
N TYR A 379 38.16 0.82 -14.56
CA TYR A 379 37.04 1.76 -14.53
C TYR A 379 36.06 1.56 -15.69
N ASP A 380 36.56 1.28 -16.90
CA ASP A 380 35.70 0.97 -18.07
C ASP A 380 34.86 -0.30 -17.85
N MET A 381 35.26 -1.17 -16.92
CA MET A 381 34.55 -2.39 -16.54
C MET A 381 33.65 -2.22 -15.29
N GLY A 382 33.50 -1.00 -14.76
CA GLY A 382 32.54 -0.68 -13.71
C GLY A 382 33.03 -0.80 -12.27
N VAL A 383 34.35 -0.89 -12.02
CA VAL A 383 34.88 -0.94 -10.65
C VAL A 383 34.64 0.38 -9.90
N SER A 384 34.45 0.30 -8.59
CA SER A 384 34.18 1.45 -7.74
C SER A 384 35.44 2.24 -7.41
N ASP A 385 36.57 1.56 -7.19
CA ASP A 385 37.85 2.20 -6.87
C ASP A 385 39.04 1.26 -7.09
N TYR A 386 40.27 1.72 -6.83
CA TYR A 386 41.49 0.90 -6.81
C TYR A 386 42.40 1.21 -5.62
N ILE A 387 43.13 0.21 -5.13
CA ILE A 387 44.14 0.30 -4.07
C ILE A 387 45.50 -0.16 -4.65
N SER A 388 46.48 0.73 -4.60
CA SER A 388 47.87 0.41 -4.98
C SER A 388 48.64 -0.20 -3.81
N ARG A 389 49.53 -1.14 -4.09
CA ARG A 389 50.53 -1.62 -3.12
C ARG A 389 51.71 -0.65 -3.03
N PRO A 390 52.40 -0.49 -1.87
CA PRO A 390 52.13 -1.15 -0.59
C PRO A 390 50.87 -0.61 0.11
N PHE A 391 50.24 -1.46 0.92
CA PHE A 391 48.99 -1.11 1.61
C PHE A 391 49.22 -0.13 2.76
N ASP A 392 48.52 1.00 2.70
CA ASP A 392 48.35 1.91 3.83
C ASP A 392 47.02 1.58 4.53
N ALA A 393 47.09 1.19 5.80
CA ALA A 393 45.93 0.72 6.55
C ALA A 393 44.81 1.77 6.64
N GLU A 394 45.15 3.05 6.83
CA GLU A 394 44.15 4.11 6.94
C GLU A 394 43.49 4.37 5.57
N VAL A 395 44.28 4.36 4.50
CA VAL A 395 43.76 4.54 3.13
C VAL A 395 42.84 3.38 2.73
N VAL A 396 43.26 2.14 2.95
CA VAL A 396 42.46 0.94 2.66
C VAL A 396 41.13 0.99 3.41
N TYR A 397 41.19 1.22 4.72
CA TYR A 397 40.00 1.31 5.56
C TYR A 397 39.04 2.41 5.08
N ARG A 398 39.54 3.63 4.82
CA ARG A 398 38.70 4.75 4.38
C ARG A 398 38.04 4.47 3.03
N ARG A 399 38.75 3.85 2.08
CA ARG A 399 38.19 3.51 0.76
C ARG A 399 37.11 2.44 0.86
N VAL A 400 37.34 1.38 1.63
CA VAL A 400 36.34 0.33 1.88
C VAL A 400 35.10 0.90 2.57
N PHE A 401 35.29 1.62 3.68
CA PHE A 401 34.19 2.20 4.44
C PHE A 401 33.34 3.18 3.62
N ASN A 402 33.97 4.11 2.89
CA ASN A 402 33.25 5.11 2.10
C ASN A 402 32.46 4.46 0.95
N THR A 403 33.04 3.45 0.30
CA THR A 403 32.41 2.75 -0.81
C THR A 403 31.19 1.97 -0.33
N ILE A 404 31.31 1.20 0.74
CA ILE A 404 30.17 0.46 1.30
C ILE A 404 29.07 1.43 1.75
N LYS A 405 29.45 2.52 2.44
CA LYS A 405 28.50 3.55 2.89
C LYS A 405 27.74 4.20 1.73
N LEU A 406 28.41 4.43 0.59
CA LEU A 406 27.78 4.98 -0.61
C LEU A 406 26.74 4.02 -1.18
N TYR A 407 27.10 2.74 -1.38
CA TYR A 407 26.21 1.74 -1.95
C TYR A 407 25.03 1.41 -1.02
N ALA A 408 25.24 1.39 0.30
CA ALA A 408 24.16 1.27 1.27
C ALA A 408 23.14 2.42 1.17
N ARG A 409 23.62 3.67 0.99
CA ARG A 409 22.75 4.83 0.78
C ARG A 409 21.99 4.74 -0.54
N GLN A 410 22.66 4.33 -1.62
CA GLN A 410 22.03 4.15 -2.94
C GLN A 410 20.90 3.10 -2.86
N ARG A 411 21.16 1.92 -2.30
CA ARG A 411 20.16 0.87 -2.09
C ARG A 411 18.95 1.37 -1.30
N ARG A 412 19.19 2.13 -0.21
CA ARG A 412 18.11 2.73 0.59
C ARG A 412 17.27 3.72 -0.20
N LEU A 413 17.90 4.62 -0.97
CA LEU A 413 17.18 5.60 -1.78
C LEU A 413 16.34 4.92 -2.86
N THR A 414 16.89 3.93 -3.55
CA THR A 414 16.15 3.13 -4.54
C THR A 414 14.95 2.44 -3.91
N ALA A 415 15.11 1.87 -2.71
CA ALA A 415 14.01 1.23 -1.99
C ALA A 415 12.89 2.22 -1.63
N ILE A 416 13.24 3.40 -1.10
CA ILE A 416 12.26 4.46 -0.76
C ILE A 416 11.52 4.95 -2.01
N VAL A 417 12.24 5.18 -3.12
CA VAL A 417 11.62 5.61 -4.38
C VAL A 417 10.68 4.53 -4.91
N SER A 418 11.11 3.27 -4.89
CA SER A 418 10.26 2.15 -5.30
C SER A 418 9.00 2.04 -4.44
N ASP A 419 9.12 2.22 -3.13
CA ASP A 419 7.96 2.20 -2.22
C ASP A 419 7.02 3.37 -2.50
N GLN A 420 7.55 4.58 -2.70
CA GLN A 420 6.75 5.75 -3.07
C GLN A 420 6.02 5.58 -4.41
N ILE A 421 6.66 4.94 -5.40
CA ILE A 421 6.02 4.62 -6.69
C ILE A 421 4.87 3.65 -6.46
N ASN A 422 5.10 2.57 -5.73
CA ASN A 422 4.07 1.57 -5.43
C ASN A 422 2.90 2.17 -4.64
N GLN A 423 3.18 3.05 -3.67
CA GLN A 423 2.14 3.77 -2.91
C GLN A 423 1.34 4.72 -3.80
N LYS A 424 2.00 5.49 -4.67
CA LYS A 424 1.32 6.39 -5.62
C LYS A 424 0.43 5.62 -6.58
N GLU A 425 0.91 4.49 -7.09
CA GLU A 425 0.12 3.62 -7.97
C GLU A 425 -1.09 3.05 -7.23
N LYS A 426 -0.92 2.55 -6.00
CA LYS A 426 -2.05 2.06 -5.18
C LYS A 426 -3.08 3.15 -4.90
N ASN A 427 -2.64 4.37 -4.57
CA ASN A 427 -3.54 5.51 -4.34
C ASN A 427 -4.29 5.90 -5.62
N PHE A 428 -3.61 5.86 -6.78
CA PHE A 428 -4.25 6.11 -8.06
C PHE A 428 -5.31 5.06 -8.39
N GLN A 429 -4.99 3.77 -8.24
CA GLN A 429 -5.95 2.68 -8.44
C GLN A 429 -7.17 2.83 -7.50
N MET A 430 -6.96 3.24 -6.25
CA MET A 430 -8.05 3.53 -5.32
C MET A 430 -8.93 4.70 -5.79
N MET A 431 -8.33 5.81 -6.27
CA MET A 431 -9.09 6.92 -6.84
C MET A 431 -9.88 6.50 -8.09
N VAL A 432 -9.28 5.69 -8.95
CA VAL A 432 -9.96 5.12 -10.13
C VAL A 432 -11.14 4.27 -9.72
N SER A 433 -10.98 3.37 -8.73
CA SER A 433 -12.09 2.56 -8.21
C SER A 433 -13.21 3.41 -7.60
N ILE A 434 -12.89 4.49 -6.88
CA ILE A 434 -13.89 5.42 -6.34
C ILE A 434 -14.66 6.12 -7.47
N LEU A 435 -13.95 6.67 -8.46
CA LEU A 435 -14.56 7.34 -9.59
C LEU A 435 -15.42 6.38 -10.42
N SER A 436 -14.92 5.15 -10.61
CA SER A 436 -15.64 4.08 -11.25
C SER A 436 -16.95 3.82 -10.53
N HIS A 437 -16.93 3.57 -9.21
CA HIS A 437 -18.15 3.33 -8.43
C HIS A 437 -19.17 4.48 -8.54
N ILE A 438 -18.71 5.74 -8.58
CA ILE A 438 -19.60 6.91 -8.74
C ILE A 438 -20.28 6.90 -10.11
N VAL A 439 -19.55 6.57 -11.18
CA VAL A 439 -20.08 6.51 -12.55
C VAL A 439 -20.96 5.27 -12.74
N GLU A 440 -20.58 4.12 -12.17
CA GLU A 440 -21.33 2.86 -12.20
C GLU A 440 -22.68 2.99 -11.51
N PHE A 441 -22.75 3.62 -10.33
CA PHE A 441 -24.00 3.85 -9.62
C PHE A 441 -25.04 4.58 -10.49
N ARG A 442 -24.58 5.38 -11.46
CA ARG A 442 -25.45 6.08 -12.40
C ARG A 442 -25.72 5.33 -13.71
N ASN A 443 -24.84 4.42 -14.15
CA ASN A 443 -24.88 3.82 -15.50
C ASN A 443 -25.16 2.31 -15.54
N GLY A 444 -25.05 1.61 -14.40
CA GLY A 444 -25.10 0.14 -14.36
C GLY A 444 -23.96 -0.56 -15.12
N GLU A 445 -22.88 0.16 -15.45
CA GLU A 445 -21.61 -0.42 -15.91
C GLU A 445 -20.86 -1.04 -14.70
N SER A 446 -19.86 -1.91 -14.92
CA SER A 446 -19.11 -2.57 -13.83
C SER A 446 -17.76 -1.89 -13.59
N GLY A 447 -17.28 -1.90 -12.34
CA GLY A 447 -16.04 -1.19 -11.99
C GLY A 447 -14.74 -1.77 -12.51
N LEU A 448 -14.81 -2.99 -13.01
CA LEU A 448 -13.73 -3.62 -13.75
C LEU A 448 -13.47 -2.92 -15.09
N HIS A 449 -14.49 -2.26 -15.68
CA HIS A 449 -14.38 -1.61 -16.99
C HIS A 449 -13.28 -0.55 -17.05
N VAL A 450 -13.21 0.32 -16.02
CA VAL A 450 -12.23 1.42 -16.01
C VAL A 450 -10.81 0.88 -15.84
N GLN A 451 -10.64 -0.15 -15.00
CA GLN A 451 -9.36 -0.83 -14.79
C GLN A 451 -8.89 -1.56 -16.06
N HIS A 452 -9.82 -2.25 -16.72
CA HIS A 452 -9.59 -2.93 -17.99
C HIS A 452 -9.12 -1.97 -19.08
N ILE A 453 -9.80 -0.83 -19.25
CA ILE A 453 -9.40 0.20 -20.23
C ILE A 453 -7.99 0.71 -19.92
N HIS A 454 -7.68 0.96 -18.65
CA HIS A 454 -6.35 1.39 -18.22
C HIS A 454 -5.26 0.39 -18.64
N ILE A 455 -5.44 -0.89 -18.29
CA ILE A 455 -4.50 -1.98 -18.61
C ILE A 455 -4.35 -2.15 -20.12
N LEU A 456 -5.46 -2.16 -20.87
CA LEU A 456 -5.41 -2.27 -22.33
C LEU A 456 -4.69 -1.10 -22.98
N THR A 457 -4.95 0.12 -22.51
CA THR A 457 -4.30 1.33 -23.00
C THR A 457 -2.79 1.25 -22.80
N GLU A 458 -2.34 0.82 -21.62
CA GLU A 458 -0.92 0.60 -21.31
C GLU A 458 -0.29 -0.43 -22.27
N MET A 459 -0.93 -1.58 -22.48
CA MET A 459 -0.42 -2.63 -23.36
C MET A 459 -0.34 -2.19 -24.82
N LEU A 460 -1.36 -1.48 -25.30
CA LEU A 460 -1.42 -0.96 -26.66
C LEU A 460 -0.32 0.09 -26.89
N LEU A 461 -0.10 1.00 -25.95
CA LEU A 461 0.97 2.01 -26.02
C LEU A 461 2.35 1.39 -26.01
N ALA A 462 2.60 0.44 -25.11
CA ALA A 462 3.88 -0.28 -25.03
C ALA A 462 4.19 -1.00 -26.35
N ARG A 463 3.18 -1.60 -26.98
CA ARG A 463 3.35 -2.24 -28.29
C ARG A 463 3.51 -1.24 -29.43
N LEU A 464 2.78 -0.13 -29.40
CA LEU A 464 2.82 0.91 -30.43
C LEU A 464 4.23 1.50 -30.57
N VAL A 465 4.86 1.89 -29.46
CA VAL A 465 6.19 2.51 -29.45
C VAL A 465 7.29 1.53 -29.89
N GLN A 466 7.11 0.22 -29.68
CA GLN A 466 8.02 -0.79 -30.24
C GLN A 466 7.84 -0.98 -31.75
N LYS A 467 6.65 -0.67 -32.28
CA LYS A 467 6.26 -1.00 -33.66
C LYS A 467 6.49 0.15 -34.63
N THR A 468 6.44 1.39 -34.17
CA THR A 468 6.62 2.58 -35.01
C THR A 468 7.25 3.74 -34.25
N ASP A 469 8.10 4.50 -34.94
CA ASP A 469 8.66 5.77 -34.46
C ASP A 469 7.74 6.97 -34.77
N ALA A 470 6.60 6.75 -35.41
CA ALA A 470 5.66 7.82 -35.80
C ALA A 470 5.08 8.57 -34.58
N TYR A 471 5.04 7.92 -33.42
CA TYR A 471 4.56 8.49 -32.16
C TYR A 471 5.67 8.36 -31.09
N PRO A 472 6.58 9.35 -30.98
CA PRO A 472 7.68 9.31 -30.03
C PRO A 472 7.17 9.61 -28.61
N LEU A 473 6.50 8.64 -27.99
CA LEU A 473 5.95 8.76 -26.65
C LEU A 473 6.97 8.30 -25.61
N SER A 474 7.34 9.21 -24.71
CA SER A 474 8.12 8.86 -23.52
C SER A 474 7.34 7.95 -22.58
N TRP A 475 8.06 7.22 -21.71
CA TRP A 475 7.43 6.43 -20.64
C TRP A 475 6.47 7.26 -19.78
N SER A 476 6.82 8.52 -19.49
CA SER A 476 5.96 9.43 -18.73
C SER A 476 4.67 9.77 -19.47
N GLU A 477 4.72 9.98 -20.78
CA GLU A 477 3.52 10.26 -21.57
C GLU A 477 2.62 9.03 -21.67
N GLN A 478 3.21 7.85 -21.89
CA GLN A 478 2.46 6.58 -21.91
C GLN A 478 1.72 6.35 -20.58
N TYR A 479 2.41 6.56 -19.46
CA TYR A 479 1.84 6.47 -18.12
C TYR A 479 0.68 7.46 -17.92
N VAL A 480 0.86 8.72 -18.34
CA VAL A 480 -0.18 9.74 -18.23
C VAL A 480 -1.41 9.44 -19.12
N ILE A 481 -1.22 8.86 -20.30
CA ILE A 481 -2.34 8.43 -21.17
C ILE A 481 -3.12 7.29 -20.52
N ALA A 482 -2.44 6.29 -19.97
CA ALA A 482 -3.09 5.20 -19.25
C ALA A 482 -3.85 5.72 -18.01
N ILE A 483 -3.28 6.65 -17.25
CA ILE A 483 -4.00 7.31 -16.15
C ILE A 483 -5.24 8.06 -16.67
N GLY A 484 -5.07 8.85 -17.73
CA GLY A 484 -6.13 9.68 -18.30
C GLY A 484 -7.29 8.88 -18.90
N SER A 485 -7.05 7.62 -19.31
CA SER A 485 -8.10 6.76 -19.85
C SER A 485 -9.22 6.48 -18.84
N ALA A 486 -8.91 6.50 -17.55
CA ALA A 486 -9.92 6.27 -16.51
C ALA A 486 -11.01 7.35 -16.47
N LEU A 487 -10.75 8.53 -17.06
CA LEU A 487 -11.65 9.68 -17.03
C LEU A 487 -12.53 9.80 -18.29
N HIS A 488 -12.34 8.94 -19.29
CA HIS A 488 -12.96 9.10 -20.62
C HIS A 488 -14.48 9.33 -20.57
N ASP A 489 -15.16 8.67 -19.63
CA ASP A 489 -16.60 8.69 -19.46
C ASP A 489 -17.12 9.54 -18.29
N ILE A 490 -16.26 10.35 -17.65
CA ILE A 490 -16.68 11.19 -16.51
C ILE A 490 -17.85 12.12 -16.85
N GLY A 491 -17.97 12.52 -18.12
CA GLY A 491 -19.06 13.36 -18.60
C GLY A 491 -20.44 12.70 -18.60
N LYS A 492 -20.53 11.36 -18.45
CA LYS A 492 -21.81 10.65 -18.31
C LYS A 492 -22.59 11.14 -17.08
N ILE A 493 -21.90 11.72 -16.09
CA ILE A 493 -22.53 12.37 -14.92
C ILE A 493 -23.42 13.57 -15.30
N GLY A 494 -23.29 14.14 -16.50
CA GLY A 494 -24.17 15.20 -16.99
C GLY A 494 -25.38 14.71 -17.79
N ILE A 495 -25.51 13.40 -18.03
CA ILE A 495 -26.60 12.82 -18.83
C ILE A 495 -27.81 12.49 -17.93
N ASP A 496 -29.01 12.70 -18.45
CA ASP A 496 -30.27 12.36 -17.77
C ASP A 496 -30.36 10.84 -17.54
N GLU A 497 -30.72 10.45 -16.33
CA GLU A 497 -30.78 9.04 -15.89
C GLU A 497 -31.73 8.20 -16.75
N LYS A 498 -32.81 8.78 -17.29
CA LYS A 498 -33.76 8.06 -18.15
C LYS A 498 -33.16 7.67 -19.50
N ILE A 499 -32.20 8.44 -19.99
CA ILE A 499 -31.47 8.16 -21.23
C ILE A 499 -30.30 7.22 -20.91
N LEU A 500 -29.60 7.49 -19.82
CA LEU A 500 -28.41 6.75 -19.40
C LEU A 500 -28.71 5.27 -19.07
N ASN A 501 -29.80 5.02 -18.34
CA ASN A 501 -30.21 3.68 -17.89
C ASN A 501 -31.35 3.08 -18.72
N LYS A 502 -31.56 3.56 -19.96
CA LYS A 502 -32.65 3.06 -20.80
C LYS A 502 -32.42 1.61 -21.19
N PRO A 503 -33.41 0.70 -20.99
CA PRO A 503 -33.22 -0.71 -21.29
C PRO A 503 -33.32 -1.12 -22.75
N ASP A 504 -33.90 -0.26 -23.57
CA ASP A 504 -34.03 -0.45 -25.00
C ASP A 504 -33.01 0.40 -25.74
N LYS A 505 -32.86 0.16 -27.06
CA LYS A 505 -32.05 1.02 -27.91
C LYS A 505 -32.50 2.48 -27.81
N LEU A 506 -31.53 3.38 -27.69
CA LEU A 506 -31.76 4.82 -27.73
C LEU A 506 -32.37 5.23 -29.08
N THR A 507 -33.29 6.20 -29.06
CA THR A 507 -33.74 6.87 -30.28
C THR A 507 -32.61 7.73 -30.85
N ALA A 508 -32.77 8.23 -32.07
CA ALA A 508 -31.78 9.14 -32.66
C ALA A 508 -31.60 10.41 -31.80
N GLU A 509 -32.69 10.98 -31.29
CA GLU A 509 -32.61 12.18 -30.43
C GLU A 509 -31.94 11.88 -29.08
N GLU A 510 -32.26 10.74 -28.46
CA GLU A 510 -31.65 10.30 -27.20
C GLU A 510 -30.16 9.99 -27.38
N PHE A 511 -29.78 9.41 -28.53
CA PHE A 511 -28.39 9.14 -28.85
C PHE A 511 -27.59 10.44 -29.04
N GLU A 512 -28.16 11.48 -29.66
CA GLU A 512 -27.52 12.80 -29.72
C GLU A 512 -27.30 13.41 -28.32
N ILE A 513 -28.23 13.20 -27.38
CA ILE A 513 -28.03 13.60 -25.99
C ILE A 513 -26.90 12.78 -25.37
N MET A 514 -26.89 11.46 -25.56
CA MET A 514 -25.83 10.59 -25.04
C MET A 514 -24.43 11.01 -25.52
N LYS A 515 -24.27 11.38 -26.81
CA LYS A 515 -22.99 11.85 -27.36
C LYS A 515 -22.41 13.07 -26.62
N SER A 516 -23.26 13.87 -25.99
CA SER A 516 -22.84 15.09 -25.29
C SER A 516 -21.94 14.82 -24.07
N HIS A 517 -21.87 13.59 -23.56
CA HIS A 517 -20.96 13.24 -22.46
C HIS A 517 -19.50 13.60 -22.78
N THR A 518 -19.09 13.46 -24.04
CA THR A 518 -17.75 13.84 -24.50
C THR A 518 -17.46 15.33 -24.27
N LEU A 519 -18.43 16.18 -24.61
CA LEU A 519 -18.35 17.64 -24.44
C LEU A 519 -18.46 18.04 -22.96
N ILE A 520 -19.32 17.37 -22.20
CA ILE A 520 -19.50 17.62 -20.76
C ILE A 520 -18.23 17.29 -19.99
N GLY A 521 -17.63 16.11 -20.23
CA GLY A 521 -16.37 15.71 -19.60
C GLY A 521 -15.24 16.65 -19.97
N ALA A 522 -15.13 17.03 -21.26
CA ALA A 522 -14.14 18.00 -21.72
C ALA A 522 -14.32 19.39 -21.05
N ALA A 523 -15.56 19.84 -20.87
CA ALA A 523 -15.87 21.10 -20.19
C ALA A 523 -15.47 21.05 -18.71
N MET A 524 -15.86 19.98 -17.99
CA MET A 524 -15.49 19.76 -16.59
C MET A 524 -13.98 19.85 -16.37
N LEU A 525 -13.19 19.22 -17.25
CA LEU A 525 -11.74 19.27 -17.17
C LEU A 525 -11.18 20.65 -17.52
N ASN A 526 -11.73 21.33 -18.52
CA ASN A 526 -11.28 22.68 -18.89
C ASN A 526 -11.59 23.75 -17.83
N ASP A 527 -12.61 23.53 -17.00
CA ASP A 527 -12.98 24.42 -15.89
C ASP A 527 -12.00 24.35 -14.70
N LEU A 528 -11.13 23.32 -14.66
CA LEU A 528 -10.04 23.17 -13.68
C LEU A 528 -8.86 24.10 -14.01
N SER A 529 -9.13 25.42 -14.00
CA SER A 529 -8.20 26.47 -14.44
C SER A 529 -6.81 26.44 -13.77
N THR A 530 -6.73 26.00 -12.52
CA THR A 530 -5.47 25.86 -11.76
C THR A 530 -4.49 24.87 -12.40
N TYR A 531 -4.99 23.84 -13.08
CA TYR A 531 -4.19 22.73 -13.61
C TYR A 531 -4.14 22.71 -15.15
N LYS A 532 -4.55 23.80 -15.80
CA LYS A 532 -4.71 23.88 -17.27
C LYS A 532 -3.47 23.51 -18.07
N ASP A 533 -2.30 23.79 -17.50
CA ASP A 533 -1.02 23.52 -18.15
C ASP A 533 -0.44 22.12 -17.87
N GLU A 534 -1.01 21.40 -16.90
CA GLU A 534 -0.58 20.05 -16.53
C GLU A 534 -0.82 19.06 -17.68
N LEU A 535 0.17 18.21 -17.94
CA LEU A 535 0.11 17.23 -19.03
C LEU A 535 -1.07 16.27 -18.86
N LEU A 536 -1.33 15.82 -17.62
CA LEU A 536 -2.45 14.93 -17.32
C LEU A 536 -3.79 15.55 -17.70
N LEU A 537 -4.02 16.82 -17.39
CA LEU A 537 -5.29 17.47 -17.69
C LEU A 537 -5.48 17.65 -19.20
N LYS A 538 -4.40 18.01 -19.93
CA LYS A 538 -4.40 18.10 -21.39
C LYS A 538 -4.74 16.76 -22.04
N VAL A 539 -4.12 15.68 -21.58
CA VAL A 539 -4.36 14.33 -22.10
C VAL A 539 -5.76 13.84 -21.76
N ALA A 540 -6.20 14.00 -20.51
CA ALA A 540 -7.56 13.64 -20.09
C ALA A 540 -8.63 14.41 -20.89
N TYR A 541 -8.40 15.70 -21.17
CA TYR A 541 -9.29 16.50 -22.03
C TYR A 541 -9.41 15.90 -23.44
N GLN A 542 -8.28 15.54 -24.06
CA GLN A 542 -8.27 14.93 -25.39
C GLN A 542 -9.05 13.61 -25.41
N ILE A 543 -8.84 12.77 -24.39
CA ILE A 543 -9.51 11.49 -24.25
C ILE A 543 -11.03 11.70 -24.07
N CYS A 544 -11.46 12.49 -23.08
CA CYS A 544 -12.88 12.77 -22.83
C CYS A 544 -13.58 13.30 -24.08
N ARG A 545 -12.95 14.24 -24.79
CA ARG A 545 -13.55 14.86 -25.97
C ARG A 545 -13.61 13.93 -27.17
N TRP A 546 -12.56 13.14 -27.41
CA TRP A 546 -12.35 12.51 -28.73
C TRP A 546 -12.21 10.98 -28.74
N HIS A 547 -12.38 10.27 -27.62
CA HIS A 547 -12.32 8.80 -27.62
C HIS A 547 -13.44 8.12 -28.46
N HIS A 548 -14.46 8.87 -28.88
CA HIS A 548 -15.47 8.42 -29.83
C HIS A 548 -15.25 8.89 -31.28
N GLU A 549 -14.16 9.59 -31.55
CA GLU A 549 -13.73 9.84 -32.93
C GLU A 549 -13.31 8.54 -33.61
N ARG A 550 -13.39 8.51 -34.94
CA ARG A 550 -13.04 7.33 -35.75
C ARG A 550 -12.08 7.73 -36.84
N TYR A 551 -11.14 6.84 -37.16
CA TYR A 551 -9.99 7.15 -38.02
C TYR A 551 -10.40 7.60 -39.44
N ASP A 552 -11.59 7.21 -39.90
CA ASP A 552 -12.18 7.60 -41.19
C ASP A 552 -12.92 8.96 -41.18
N GLY A 553 -13.11 9.56 -40.00
CA GLY A 553 -13.89 10.78 -39.78
C GLY A 553 -15.37 10.53 -39.48
N GLY A 554 -15.80 9.28 -39.31
CA GLY A 554 -17.19 8.90 -39.03
C GLY A 554 -17.60 8.99 -37.55
N GLY A 555 -16.71 9.48 -36.69
CA GLY A 555 -16.92 9.59 -35.25
C GLY A 555 -17.56 10.92 -34.82
N TYR A 556 -17.49 11.20 -33.52
CA TYR A 556 -18.04 12.40 -32.90
C TYR A 556 -17.15 12.82 -31.71
N PRO A 557 -17.23 14.08 -31.22
CA PRO A 557 -18.17 15.15 -31.57
C PRO A 557 -17.76 16.06 -32.74
N ASP A 558 -16.48 16.09 -33.11
CA ASP A 558 -15.93 17.08 -34.04
C ASP A 558 -15.69 16.51 -35.46
N GLY A 559 -15.70 15.18 -35.62
CA GLY A 559 -15.53 14.51 -36.91
C GLY A 559 -14.08 14.53 -37.41
N LEU A 560 -13.13 14.48 -36.47
CA LEU A 560 -11.70 14.48 -36.76
C LEU A 560 -11.29 13.24 -37.56
N LYS A 561 -10.32 13.39 -38.47
CA LYS A 561 -9.91 12.30 -39.36
C LYS A 561 -8.43 11.95 -39.25
N GLY A 562 -8.13 10.65 -39.20
CA GLY A 562 -6.77 10.13 -39.15
C GLY A 562 -5.96 10.73 -37.99
N GLU A 563 -4.83 11.33 -38.31
CA GLU A 563 -3.88 11.92 -37.34
C GLU A 563 -4.34 13.25 -36.71
N GLU A 564 -5.50 13.79 -37.13
CA GLU A 564 -6.12 14.91 -36.43
C GLU A 564 -6.63 14.49 -35.04
N ILE A 565 -6.95 13.20 -34.87
CA ILE A 565 -7.32 12.61 -33.59
C ILE A 565 -6.04 12.40 -32.78
N PRO A 566 -5.90 12.93 -31.55
CA PRO A 566 -4.71 12.66 -30.74
C PRO A 566 -4.53 11.17 -30.47
N ILE A 567 -3.28 10.70 -30.48
CA ILE A 567 -2.97 9.28 -30.27
C ILE A 567 -3.53 8.74 -28.92
N SER A 568 -3.59 9.59 -27.90
CA SER A 568 -4.21 9.30 -26.60
C SER A 568 -5.68 8.89 -26.77
N ALA A 569 -6.47 9.65 -27.52
CA ALA A 569 -7.87 9.35 -27.81
C ALA A 569 -8.02 8.13 -28.73
N GLN A 570 -7.16 7.97 -29.74
CA GLN A 570 -7.19 6.82 -30.65
C GLN A 570 -6.97 5.48 -29.93
N VAL A 571 -6.02 5.44 -28.99
CA VAL A 571 -5.74 4.22 -28.21
C VAL A 571 -6.90 3.88 -27.28
N VAL A 572 -7.40 4.88 -26.53
CA VAL A 572 -8.52 4.68 -25.60
C VAL A 572 -9.79 4.29 -26.35
N ALA A 573 -10.05 4.85 -27.53
CA ALA A 573 -11.16 4.47 -28.39
C ALA A 573 -11.17 2.98 -28.75
N LEU A 574 -9.99 2.42 -29.04
CA LEU A 574 -9.85 1.00 -29.36
C LEU A 574 -10.00 0.13 -28.11
N ALA A 575 -9.41 0.55 -26.99
CA ALA A 575 -9.51 -0.14 -25.71
C ALA A 575 -10.96 -0.22 -25.21
N ASP A 576 -11.70 0.89 -25.25
CA ASP A 576 -13.11 0.97 -24.86
C ASP A 576 -13.99 0.05 -25.71
N VAL A 577 -13.83 0.08 -27.04
CA VAL A 577 -14.61 -0.81 -27.92
C VAL A 577 -14.30 -2.27 -27.68
N TYR A 578 -13.03 -2.63 -27.48
CA TYR A 578 -12.68 -4.01 -27.15
C TYR A 578 -13.33 -4.43 -25.83
N ASP A 579 -13.18 -3.63 -24.76
CA ASP A 579 -13.75 -3.97 -23.46
C ASP A 579 -15.28 -4.07 -23.53
N ALA A 580 -15.93 -3.15 -24.24
CA ALA A 580 -17.37 -3.16 -24.46
C ALA A 580 -17.91 -4.43 -25.13
N LEU A 581 -17.10 -5.12 -25.94
CA LEU A 581 -17.47 -6.36 -26.62
C LEU A 581 -17.30 -7.60 -25.74
N VAL A 582 -16.28 -7.63 -24.90
CA VAL A 582 -15.94 -8.79 -24.05
C VAL A 582 -16.55 -8.72 -22.65
N SER A 583 -16.97 -7.54 -22.22
CA SER A 583 -17.64 -7.31 -20.94
C SER A 583 -19.14 -7.61 -21.01
N LYS A 584 -19.69 -8.19 -19.93
CA LYS A 584 -21.12 -8.49 -19.82
C LYS A 584 -21.92 -7.21 -19.58
N ARG A 585 -22.88 -6.90 -20.44
CA ARG A 585 -23.78 -5.73 -20.29
C ARG A 585 -25.21 -6.16 -20.00
N VAL A 586 -26.00 -5.28 -19.38
CA VAL A 586 -27.41 -5.52 -19.00
C VAL A 586 -28.26 -6.01 -20.18
N TYR A 587 -27.97 -5.55 -21.40
CA TYR A 587 -28.78 -5.82 -22.59
C TYR A 587 -28.12 -6.73 -23.63
N LYS A 588 -26.88 -7.19 -23.39
CA LYS A 588 -26.14 -8.00 -24.37
C LYS A 588 -25.14 -8.95 -23.70
N PRO A 589 -25.15 -10.26 -24.04
CA PRO A 589 -24.13 -11.18 -23.58
C PRO A 589 -22.76 -10.79 -24.17
N ALA A 590 -21.70 -11.01 -23.38
CA ALA A 590 -20.32 -10.83 -23.81
C ALA A 590 -19.99 -11.71 -25.04
N PHE A 591 -19.23 -11.16 -25.97
CA PHE A 591 -18.61 -11.95 -27.04
C PHE A 591 -17.35 -12.65 -26.52
N SER A 592 -16.96 -13.74 -27.16
CA SER A 592 -15.65 -14.33 -26.90
C SER A 592 -14.54 -13.39 -27.37
N HIS A 593 -13.36 -13.52 -26.75
CA HIS A 593 -12.13 -12.81 -27.15
C HIS A 593 -11.89 -12.88 -28.67
N GLU A 594 -11.98 -14.09 -29.25
CA GLU A 594 -11.75 -14.31 -30.67
C GLU A 594 -12.79 -13.60 -31.54
N LYS A 595 -14.05 -13.56 -31.10
CA LYS A 595 -15.12 -12.91 -31.85
C LYS A 595 -15.01 -11.38 -31.77
N ALA A 596 -14.64 -10.82 -30.62
CA ALA A 596 -14.41 -9.40 -30.46
C ALA A 596 -13.28 -8.90 -31.39
N LEU A 597 -12.16 -9.65 -31.45
CA LEU A 597 -11.06 -9.35 -32.38
C LEU A 597 -11.52 -9.41 -33.83
N GLU A 598 -12.27 -10.45 -34.22
CA GLU A 598 -12.79 -10.57 -35.59
C GLU A 598 -13.64 -9.35 -35.98
N MET A 599 -14.57 -8.94 -35.11
CA MET A 599 -15.45 -7.80 -35.35
C MET A 599 -14.67 -6.48 -35.50
N ILE A 600 -13.69 -6.24 -34.63
CA ILE A 600 -12.85 -5.05 -34.69
C ILE A 600 -12.01 -5.05 -35.98
N MET A 601 -11.37 -6.17 -36.32
CA MET A 601 -10.49 -6.27 -37.50
C MET A 601 -11.27 -6.19 -38.83
N ASN A 602 -12.53 -6.61 -38.85
CA ASN A 602 -13.42 -6.48 -40.01
C ASN A 602 -14.04 -5.08 -40.15
N GLY A 603 -13.81 -4.17 -39.19
CA GLY A 603 -14.37 -2.81 -39.21
C GLY A 603 -15.84 -2.73 -38.78
N GLU A 604 -16.40 -3.79 -38.19
CA GLU A 604 -17.80 -3.80 -37.71
C GLU A 604 -18.03 -2.82 -36.54
N CYS A 605 -16.95 -2.42 -35.87
CA CYS A 605 -16.96 -1.53 -34.71
C CYS A 605 -16.44 -0.10 -35.01
N GLY A 606 -16.31 0.23 -36.29
CA GLY A 606 -15.77 1.51 -36.78
C GLY A 606 -14.33 1.40 -37.26
N ALA A 607 -13.82 2.49 -37.82
CA ALA A 607 -12.46 2.57 -38.33
C ALA A 607 -11.48 3.01 -37.22
N PHE A 608 -10.42 2.23 -37.04
CA PHE A 608 -9.32 2.52 -36.12
C PHE A 608 -8.01 2.68 -36.89
N ASN A 609 -7.01 3.26 -36.23
CA ASN A 609 -5.67 3.36 -36.77
C ASN A 609 -5.13 1.97 -37.15
N PRO A 610 -4.69 1.76 -38.41
CA PRO A 610 -4.18 0.47 -38.85
C PRO A 610 -3.04 -0.08 -37.99
N ILE A 611 -2.16 0.78 -37.48
CA ILE A 611 -1.04 0.37 -36.62
C ILE A 611 -1.56 -0.10 -35.26
N LEU A 612 -2.60 0.52 -34.72
CA LEU A 612 -3.20 0.10 -33.44
C LEU A 612 -3.95 -1.23 -33.57
N LEU A 613 -4.64 -1.49 -34.68
CA LEU A 613 -5.24 -2.79 -34.98
C LEU A 613 -4.19 -3.90 -35.03
N GLU A 614 -3.07 -3.59 -35.67
CA GLU A 614 -1.89 -4.43 -35.71
C GLU A 614 -1.27 -4.65 -34.32
N CYS A 615 -1.25 -3.63 -33.45
CA CYS A 615 -0.79 -3.78 -32.07
C CYS A 615 -1.72 -4.68 -31.27
N LEU A 616 -3.04 -4.46 -31.35
CA LEU A 616 -4.06 -5.28 -30.69
C LEU A 616 -3.94 -6.76 -31.05
N LYS A 617 -3.67 -7.05 -32.33
CA LYS A 617 -3.43 -8.41 -32.80
C LYS A 617 -2.17 -9.03 -32.21
N ASP A 618 -1.09 -8.25 -32.09
CA ASP A 618 0.18 -8.74 -31.54
C ASP A 618 0.07 -9.08 -30.05
N ILE A 619 -0.67 -8.29 -29.28
CA ILE A 619 -0.82 -8.46 -27.82
C ILE A 619 -2.03 -9.32 -27.41
N SER A 620 -2.71 -9.93 -28.38
CA SER A 620 -4.04 -10.53 -28.14
C SER A 620 -4.00 -11.66 -27.11
N LYS A 621 -2.92 -12.45 -27.09
CA LYS A 621 -2.74 -13.56 -26.16
C LYS A 621 -2.53 -13.05 -24.73
N GLU A 622 -1.73 -12.01 -24.58
CA GLU A 622 -1.43 -11.36 -23.32
C GLU A 622 -2.69 -10.73 -22.72
N ILE A 623 -3.54 -10.11 -23.55
CA ILE A 623 -4.83 -9.56 -23.11
C ILE A 623 -5.69 -10.66 -22.50
N ARG A 624 -5.82 -11.80 -23.20
CA ARG A 624 -6.61 -12.93 -22.73
C ARG A 624 -6.12 -13.44 -21.36
N ILE A 625 -4.82 -13.61 -21.19
CA ILE A 625 -4.25 -14.08 -19.92
C ILE A 625 -4.54 -13.10 -18.79
N ARG A 626 -4.45 -11.78 -19.02
CA ARG A 626 -4.74 -10.78 -17.99
C ARG A 626 -6.22 -10.77 -17.60
N TYR A 627 -7.13 -10.81 -18.59
CA TYR A 627 -8.57 -10.80 -18.35
C TYR A 627 -9.08 -12.08 -17.66
N GLU A 628 -8.56 -13.26 -18.02
CA GLU A 628 -8.94 -14.53 -17.36
C GLU A 628 -8.47 -14.59 -15.89
N ASN A 629 -7.39 -13.89 -15.52
CA ASN A 629 -6.90 -13.84 -14.13
C ASN A 629 -7.68 -12.84 -13.25
N ASP A 630 -8.26 -11.80 -13.83
CA ASP A 630 -9.09 -10.82 -13.09
C ASP A 630 -10.53 -11.33 -12.87
N GLU A 631 -11.09 -12.18 -13.75
CA GLU A 631 -12.39 -12.84 -13.51
C GLU A 631 -12.35 -13.95 -12.43
N MET A 632 -11.15 -14.39 -12.03
CA MET A 632 -10.93 -15.43 -11.01
C MET A 632 -10.74 -14.90 -9.58
N LYS A 633 -10.67 -13.57 -9.40
CA LYS A 633 -10.57 -12.90 -8.09
C LYS A 633 -11.92 -12.29 -7.71
#